data_AF-A0A7W3ZA59-F1
#
_entry.id   AF-A0A7W3ZA59-F1
#
_cell.length_a   1.000
_cell.length_b   1.000
_cell.length_c   1.000
_cell.angle_alpha   90.00
_cell.angle_beta   90.00
_cell.angle_gamma   90.00
#
_symmetry.space_group_name_H-M   'P 1'
#
loop_
_entity.id
_entity.type
_entity.pdbx_description
1 polymer ?
#
loop_
_entity_poly.entity_id
_entity_poly.type
_entity_poly.pdbx_seq_one_letter_code
_entity_poly.pdbx_strand_id
1 'polypeptide(L)' 'MVLVEEDVHALDDVRRGLVVVHNGFAGECYLWSVGGRVPLWETQAMDRLRRRGLVRIARRRGAPASPVVLTDLGAAAA' A
#
# COMPACT_ATOMS: atom_id res chain seq x y z
N MET A 1 -6.44 18.14 -1.90
CA MET A 1 -6.69 16.86 -1.20
C MET A 1 -6.03 16.96 0.15
N VAL A 2 -6.75 16.75 1.26
CA VAL A 2 -6.16 16.81 2.60
C VAL A 2 -5.77 15.38 3.01
N LEU A 3 -4.48 15.16 3.23
CA LEU A 3 -3.95 13.94 3.83
C LEU A 3 -3.91 14.13 5.34
N VAL A 4 -4.32 13.09 6.08
CA VAL A 4 -4.10 13.04 7.54
C VAL A 4 -2.72 12.44 7.83
N GLU A 5 -2.22 12.59 9.05
CA GLU A 5 -0.90 12.09 9.46
C GLU A 5 -0.68 10.61 9.14
N GLU A 6 -1.71 9.77 9.38
CA GLU A 6 -1.69 8.35 9.04
C GLU A 6 -1.53 8.09 7.53
N ASP A 7 -2.15 8.92 6.68
CA ASP A 7 -2.05 8.80 5.23
C ASP A 7 -0.62 9.12 4.78
N VAL A 8 0.02 10.12 5.39
CA VAL A 8 1.40 10.51 5.10
C VAL A 8 2.37 9.40 5.53
N HIS A 9 2.17 8.81 6.71
CA HIS A 9 3.00 7.71 7.19
C HIS A 9 2.91 6.49 6.27
N ALA A 10 1.69 6.04 5.95
CA ALA A 10 1.47 4.93 5.04
C ALA A 10 2.04 5.19 3.63
N LEU A 11 1.98 6.44 3.16
CA LEU A 11 2.54 6.83 1.87
C LEU A 11 4.08 6.76 1.87
N ASP A 12 4.74 7.15 2.96
CA ASP A 12 6.19 7.00 3.13
C ASP A 12 6.60 5.52 3.20
N ASP A 13 5.82 4.67 3.86
CA ASP A 13 6.10 3.23 3.92
C ASP A 13 5.96 2.56 2.54
N VAL A 14 4.97 2.98 1.74
CA VAL A 14 4.86 2.57 0.32
C VAL A 14 6.03 3.10 -0.50
N ARG A 15 6.45 4.35 -0.29
CA ARG A 15 7.62 4.96 -0.96
C ARG A 15 8.90 4.17 -0.68
N ARG A 16 9.05 3.65 0.54
CA ARG A 16 10.15 2.78 0.97
C ARG A 16 10.00 1.32 0.51
N GLY A 17 8.90 0.97 -0.14
CA GLY A 17 8.64 -0.39 -0.64
C GLY A 17 8.35 -1.40 0.47
N LEU A 18 7.82 -0.94 1.61
CA LEU A 18 7.58 -1.78 2.78
C LEU A 18 6.25 -2.53 2.71
N VAL A 19 5.33 -2.15 1.82
CA VAL A 19 3.98 -2.71 1.78
C VAL A 19 3.77 -3.60 0.56
N VAL A 20 3.26 -4.81 0.78
CA VAL A 20 2.90 -5.78 -0.26
C VAL A 20 1.48 -6.31 -0.04
N VAL A 21 0.91 -6.94 -1.06
CA VAL A 21 -0.38 -7.66 -0.98
C VAL A 21 -0.15 -9.12 -1.32
N HIS A 22 -0.64 -10.03 -0.49
CA HIS A 22 -0.53 -11.47 -0.77
C HIS A 22 -1.42 -11.87 -1.96
N ASN A 23 -0.84 -12.57 -2.94
CA ASN A 23 -1.56 -13.14 -4.07
C ASN A 23 -2.07 -14.54 -3.68
N GLY A 24 -3.32 -14.68 -3.24
CA GLY A 24 -3.90 -16.02 -2.97
C GLY A 24 -4.97 -16.12 -1.89
N PHE A 25 -5.18 -15.07 -1.09
CA PHE A 25 -6.35 -15.00 -0.20
C PHE A 25 -7.56 -14.45 -0.97
N ALA A 26 -8.77 -14.82 -0.55
CA ALA A 26 -10.06 -14.36 -1.10
C ALA A 26 -10.35 -12.86 -0.86
N GLY A 27 -9.29 -12.04 -0.75
CA GLY A 27 -9.28 -10.61 -0.50
C GLY A 27 -7.84 -10.09 -0.50
N GLU A 28 -7.65 -8.84 -0.92
CA GLU A 28 -6.35 -8.18 -0.91
C GLU A 28 -6.00 -7.81 0.55
N CYS A 29 -5.00 -8.47 1.13
CA CYS A 29 -4.52 -8.21 2.49
C CYS A 29 -3.15 -7.53 2.43
N TYR A 30 -3.01 -6.33 3.01
CA TYR A 30 -1.73 -5.64 3.10
C TYR A 30 -0.82 -6.30 4.15
N LEU A 31 0.42 -6.54 3.76
CA LEU A 31 1.46 -7.15 4.57
C LEU A 31 2.72 -6.29 4.51
N TRP A 32 3.54 -6.38 5.55
CA TRP A 32 4.91 -5.90 5.49
C TRP A 32 5.72 -6.76 4.51
N SER A 33 6.64 -6.14 3.78
CA SER A 33 7.51 -6.82 2.82
C SER A 33 8.42 -7.86 3.47
N VAL A 34 8.74 -7.67 4.75
CA VAL A 34 9.47 -8.62 5.61
C VAL A 34 8.58 -9.70 6.24
N GLY A 35 7.27 -9.67 5.97
CA GLY A 35 6.28 -10.56 6.55
C GLY A 35 5.56 -9.96 7.76
N GLY A 36 4.36 -10.49 8.04
CA GLY A 36 3.46 -9.96 9.05
C GLY A 36 2.40 -9.01 8.48
N ARG A 37 1.30 -8.84 9.22
CA ARG A 37 0.20 -7.97 8.80
C ARG A 37 0.52 -6.52 9.11
N VAL A 38 0.13 -5.65 8.18
CA VAL A 38 0.07 -4.21 8.43
C VAL A 38 -0.98 -3.94 9.52
N PRO A 39 -0.72 -3.01 10.47
CA PRO A 39 -1.71 -2.61 11.47
C PRO A 39 -3.05 -2.15 10.86
N LEU A 40 -4.12 -2.19 11.66
CA LEU A 40 -5.46 -1.83 11.17
C LEU A 40 -5.55 -0.37 10.69
N TRP A 41 -4.96 0.56 11.45
CA TRP A 41 -4.98 1.99 11.08
C TRP A 41 -4.31 2.22 9.72
N GLU A 42 -3.21 1.54 9.47
CA GLU A 42 -2.45 1.69 8.23
C GLU A 42 -3.13 0.95 7.07
N THR A 43 -3.77 -0.18 7.33
CA THR A 43 -4.66 -0.83 6.35
C THR A 43 -5.76 0.12 5.89
N GLN A 44 -6.38 0.86 6.81
CA GLN A 44 -7.40 1.86 6.48
C GLN A 44 -6.80 3.04 5.71
N ALA A 45 -5.61 3.51 6.08
CA ALA A 45 -4.88 4.53 5.33
C ALA A 45 -4.57 4.06 3.89
N MET A 46 -4.06 2.85 3.72
CA MET A 46 -3.79 2.23 2.41
C MET A 46 -5.03 2.17 1.52
N ASP A 47 -6.18 1.80 2.09
CA ASP A 47 -7.45 1.82 1.36
C ASP A 47 -7.86 3.23 0.94
N ARG A 48 -7.68 4.24 1.79
CA ARG A 48 -7.92 5.65 1.42
C ARG A 48 -6.98 6.09 0.31
N LEU A 49 -5.68 5.84 0.44
CA LEU A 49 -4.66 6.18 -0.56
C LEU A 49 -4.98 5.52 -1.91
N ARG A 50 -5.40 4.25 -1.91
CA ARG A 50 -5.76 3.52 -3.11
C ARG A 50 -7.04 4.02 -3.76
N ARG A 51 -8.09 4.30 -2.98
CA ARG A 51 -9.34 4.92 -3.49
C ARG A 51 -9.07 6.29 -4.11
N ARG A 52 -8.09 7.02 -3.60
CA ARG A 52 -7.63 8.31 -4.13
C ARG A 52 -6.66 8.19 -5.31
N GLY A 53 -6.27 6.97 -5.70
CA GLY A 53 -5.36 6.74 -6.83
C GLY A 53 -3.90 7.12 -6.56
N LEU A 54 -3.49 7.25 -5.30
CA LEU A 54 -2.11 7.61 -4.91
C LEU A 54 -1.18 6.40 -4.90
N VAL A 55 -1.74 5.22 -4.67
CA VAL A 55 -1.02 3.96 -4.67
C VAL A 55 -1.73 2.95 -5.53
N ARG A 56 -0.98 2.00 -6.08
CA ARG A 56 -1.51 0.87 -6.85
C ARG A 56 -0.77 -0.41 -6.51
N ILE A 57 -1.46 -1.54 -6.68
CA ILE A 57 -0.82 -2.86 -6.57
C ILE A 57 -0.13 -3.17 -7.91
N ALA A 58 1.19 -3.30 -7.90
CA ALA A 58 1.96 -3.77 -9.05
C ALA A 58 1.91 -5.30 -9.09
N ARG A 59 0.81 -5.84 -9.64
CA ARG A 59 0.56 -7.29 -9.67
C ARG A 59 1.69 -8.05 -10.37
N ARG A 60 2.27 -9.02 -9.67
CA ARG A 60 3.29 -9.93 -10.20
C ARG A 60 2.70 -11.32 -10.38
N ARG A 61 2.56 -11.79 -11.63
CA ARG A 61 2.11 -13.15 -11.92
C ARG A 61 3.10 -14.17 -11.38
N GLY A 62 2.61 -15.22 -10.73
CA GLY A 62 3.44 -16.30 -10.18
C GLY A 62 4.21 -15.97 -8.90
N ALA A 63 4.13 -14.74 -8.40
CA ALA A 63 4.73 -14.37 -7.11
C ALA A 63 3.74 -14.57 -5.96
N PRO A 64 4.19 -14.95 -4.75
CA PRO A 64 3.32 -15.08 -3.58
C PRO A 64 2.74 -13.75 -3.11
N ALA A 65 3.40 -12.62 -3.43
CA ALA A 65 2.93 -11.29 -3.10
C ALA A 65 3.23 -10.29 -4.22
N SER A 66 2.42 -9.25 -4.30
CA SER A 66 2.56 -8.12 -5.22
C SER A 66 2.87 -6.85 -4.44
N PRO A 67 3.92 -6.09 -4.77
CA PRO A 67 4.22 -4.85 -4.07
C PRO A 67 3.14 -3.79 -4.32
N VAL A 68 2.91 -2.95 -3.30
CA VAL A 68 2.19 -1.70 -3.47
C VAL A 68 3.20 -0.62 -3.84
N VAL A 69 2.88 0.19 -4.83
CA VAL A 69 3.78 1.23 -5.36
C VAL A 69 3.04 2.55 -5.48
N LEU A 70 3.78 3.65 -5.40
CA LEU A 70 3.25 4.98 -5.69
C LEU A 70 2.82 5.08 -7.16
N THR A 71 1.75 5.84 -7.40
CA THR A 71 1.45 6.39 -8.72
C THR A 71 2.18 7.70 -8.91
N ASP A 72 2.18 8.27 -10.11
CA ASP A 72 2.76 9.60 -10.34
C ASP A 72 2.11 10.68 -9.45
N LEU A 73 0.80 10.55 -9.21
CA LEU A 73 0.05 11.41 -8.30
C LEU A 73 0.47 11.20 -6.84
N GLY A 74 0.66 9.94 -6.43
CA GLY A 74 1.15 9.62 -5.08
C GLY A 74 2.57 10.11 -4.84
N ALA A 75 3.44 10.00 -5.84
CA ALA A 75 4.82 10.48 -5.77
C ALA A 75 4.90 12.00 -5.63
N ALA A 76 3.97 12.75 -6.23
CA ALA A 76 3.89 14.21 -6.06
C ALA A 76 3.30 14.63 -4.70
N ALA A 77 2.69 13.71 -3.96
CA ALA A 77 2.05 13.95 -2.66
C ALA A 77 2.85 13.39 -1.47
N ALA A 78 3.96 12.69 -1.74
CA ALA A 78 4.79 11.98 -0.77
C ALA A 78 6.06 12.77 -0.39
#